data_AF-A0A1V3C5M5-F1
#
_entry.id   AF-A0A1V3C5M5-F1
#
_cell.length_a   1.000
_cell.length_b   1.000
_cell.length_c   1.000
_cell.angle_alpha   90.00
_cell.angle_beta   90.00
_cell.angle_gamma   90.00
#
_symmetry.space_group_name_H-M   'P 1'
#
loop_
_entity.id
_entity.type
_entity.pdbx_description
1 polymer ?
#
loop_
_entity_poly.entity_id
_entity_poly.type
_entity_poly.pdbx_seq_one_letter_code
_entity_poly.pdbx_strand_id
1 'polypeptide(L)'
;MSFSNDAPTSRIARLRASRGRRRVYAVLVVLAMLAATVLLGVINFRSGTTLALAVLLPAFLVLVVVGMVISTQLGRATGANHRYRNLDERQRFELDRATRIGHHVTAGLMLAVFLVLAVLEGPSPESVSFPEELFMPVLWVILMAHTSVPALYLAWTQPDEVSDDEDEQV
;
A
#
# COMPACT_ATOMS: atom_id res chain seq x y z
N MET A 1 -1.24 50.05 -6.22
CA MET A 1 -0.42 48.87 -5.86
C MET A 1 -1.35 47.67 -5.86
N SER A 2 -1.34 46.91 -6.97
CA SER A 2 -2.08 45.66 -7.08
C SER A 2 -1.22 44.56 -6.48
N PHE A 3 -1.68 43.91 -5.42
CA PHE A 3 -1.06 42.69 -4.92
C PHE A 3 -1.50 41.55 -5.84
N SER A 4 -0.63 41.10 -6.76
CA SER A 4 -0.85 39.78 -7.37
C SER A 4 -0.63 38.76 -6.26
N ASN A 5 -1.74 38.17 -5.81
CA ASN A 5 -1.71 37.00 -4.95
C ASN A 5 -1.41 35.82 -5.88
N ASP A 6 -0.14 35.66 -6.25
CA ASP A 6 0.37 34.43 -6.83
C ASP A 6 0.34 33.39 -5.71
N ALA A 7 -0.85 32.87 -5.42
CA ALA A 7 -1.01 31.75 -4.53
C ALA A 7 -0.18 30.61 -5.13
N PRO A 8 0.74 29.98 -4.39
CA PRO A 8 1.45 28.83 -4.90
C PRO A 8 0.43 27.73 -5.12
N THR A 9 -0.07 27.59 -6.35
CA THR A 9 -0.94 26.50 -6.80
C THR A 9 -0.15 25.22 -6.55
N SER A 10 -0.44 24.64 -5.38
CA SER A 10 0.54 23.81 -4.69
C SER A 10 0.81 22.58 -5.54
N ARG A 11 2.07 22.12 -5.61
CA ARG A 11 2.45 20.88 -6.32
C ARG A 11 1.53 19.69 -5.99
N ILE A 12 0.83 19.73 -4.86
CA ILE A 12 -0.15 18.76 -4.39
C ILE A 12 -1.39 18.71 -5.31
N ALA A 13 -1.94 19.86 -5.73
CA ALA A 13 -3.06 19.91 -6.69
C ALA A 13 -2.65 19.29 -8.04
N ARG A 14 -1.44 19.64 -8.52
CA ARG A 14 -0.87 19.09 -9.76
C ARG A 14 -0.53 17.59 -9.68
N LEU A 15 -0.36 17.04 -8.47
CA LEU A 15 -0.15 15.60 -8.25
C LEU A 15 -1.48 14.82 -8.21
N ARG A 16 -2.56 15.42 -7.72
CA ARG A 16 -3.91 14.82 -7.76
C ARG A 16 -4.52 14.80 -9.16
N ALA A 17 -4.18 15.76 -10.01
CA ALA A 17 -4.75 15.95 -11.34
C ALA A 17 -4.51 14.79 -12.33
N SER A 18 -3.51 13.90 -12.13
CA SER A 18 -3.22 12.84 -13.10
C SER A 18 -3.51 11.42 -12.56
N ARG A 19 -4.59 10.80 -13.04
CA ARG A 19 -4.87 9.34 -12.91
C ARG A 19 -3.66 8.46 -13.24
N GLY A 20 -2.89 8.83 -14.27
CA GLY A 20 -1.70 8.09 -14.70
C GLY A 20 -0.66 7.94 -13.59
N ARG A 21 -0.28 9.04 -12.92
CA ARG A 21 0.73 8.99 -11.85
C ARG A 21 0.25 8.21 -10.62
N ARG A 22 -1.03 8.36 -10.24
CA ARG A 22 -1.63 7.59 -9.12
C ARG A 22 -1.52 6.08 -9.36
N ARG A 23 -1.88 5.63 -10.57
CA ARG A 23 -1.78 4.22 -10.97
C ARG A 23 -0.34 3.73 -11.00
N VAL A 24 0.60 4.54 -11.51
CA VAL A 24 2.03 4.19 -11.50
C VAL A 24 2.53 3.99 -10.07
N TYR A 25 2.28 4.92 -9.15
CA TYR A 25 2.72 4.76 -7.77
C TYR A 25 2.12 3.53 -7.11
N ALA A 26 0.86 3.23 -7.38
CA ALA A 26 0.24 2.05 -6.83
C ALA A 26 0.77 0.74 -7.41
N VAL A 27 1.05 0.69 -8.72
CA VAL A 27 1.78 -0.45 -9.31
C VAL A 27 3.14 -0.62 -8.63
N LEU A 28 3.86 0.49 -8.40
CA LEU A 28 5.13 0.46 -7.69
C LEU A 28 5.00 -0.03 -6.24
N VAL A 29 3.94 0.36 -5.51
CA VAL A 29 3.65 -0.17 -4.16
C VAL A 29 3.44 -1.68 -4.20
N VAL A 30 2.63 -2.17 -5.14
CA VAL A 30 2.36 -3.61 -5.30
C VAL A 30 3.64 -4.36 -5.65
N LEU A 31 4.46 -3.84 -6.57
CA LEU A 31 5.74 -4.45 -6.93
C LEU A 31 6.72 -4.47 -5.75
N ALA A 32 6.83 -3.38 -4.99
CA ALA A 32 7.68 -3.31 -3.81
C ALA A 32 7.21 -4.29 -2.73
N MET A 33 5.90 -4.39 -2.51
CA MET A 33 5.30 -5.36 -1.59
C MET A 33 5.64 -6.79 -2.00
N LEU A 34 5.44 -7.17 -3.26
CA LEU A 34 5.74 -8.51 -3.76
C LEU A 34 7.23 -8.84 -3.68
N ALA A 35 8.09 -7.91 -4.08
CA ALA A 35 9.54 -8.07 -3.98
C ALA A 35 9.99 -8.26 -2.52
N ALA A 36 9.40 -7.51 -1.58
CA ALA A 36 9.69 -7.65 -0.16
C ALA A 36 9.20 -9.00 0.38
N THR A 37 8.01 -9.46 -0.02
CA THR A 37 7.49 -10.79 0.34
C THR A 37 8.42 -11.92 -0.13
N VAL A 38 8.84 -11.87 -1.40
CA VAL A 38 9.73 -12.88 -1.98
C VAL A 38 11.07 -12.87 -1.25
N LEU A 39 11.65 -11.68 -1.04
CA LEU A 39 12.94 -11.54 -0.36
C LEU A 39 12.87 -12.04 1.09
N LEU A 40 11.79 -11.74 1.81
CA LEU A 40 11.55 -12.24 3.16
C LEU A 40 11.44 -13.77 3.20
N GLY A 41 10.77 -14.36 2.20
CA GLY A 41 10.75 -15.82 2.04
C GLY A 41 12.14 -16.39 1.85
N VAL A 42 12.94 -15.83 0.94
CA VAL A 42 14.32 -16.28 0.69
C VAL A 42 15.20 -16.13 1.94
N ILE A 43 15.05 -15.05 2.71
CA ILE A 43 15.75 -14.86 3.99
C ILE A 43 15.43 -15.99 4.95
N ASN A 44 14.15 -16.36 5.09
CA ASN A 44 13.72 -17.40 6.01
C ASN A 44 14.24 -18.79 5.60
N PHE A 45 14.14 -19.14 4.32
CA PHE A 45 14.68 -20.40 3.78
C PHE A 45 16.22 -20.48 3.85
N ARG A 46 16.92 -19.36 4.00
CA ARG A 46 18.38 -19.29 4.12
C ARG A 46 18.83 -18.73 5.47
N SER A 47 17.99 -18.87 6.49
CA SER A 47 18.25 -18.34 7.82
C SER A 47 19.60 -18.85 8.38
N GLY A 48 20.30 -18.01 9.14
CA GLY A 48 21.60 -18.34 9.72
C GLY A 48 22.80 -18.26 8.76
N THR A 49 22.60 -18.03 7.46
CA THR A 49 23.71 -17.84 6.51
C THR A 49 24.27 -16.41 6.53
N THR A 50 25.57 -16.25 6.31
CA THR A 50 26.21 -14.93 6.14
C THR A 50 25.56 -14.15 4.99
N LEU A 51 25.16 -14.82 3.92
CA LEU A 51 24.44 -14.20 2.80
C LEU A 51 23.10 -13.58 3.27
N ALA A 52 22.32 -14.32 4.05
CA ALA A 52 21.05 -13.82 4.56
C ALA A 52 21.24 -12.61 5.48
N LEU A 53 22.19 -12.69 6.42
CA LEU A 53 22.41 -11.63 7.42
C LEU A 53 23.09 -10.38 6.83
N ALA A 54 24.11 -10.55 5.99
CA ALA A 54 24.94 -9.43 5.53
C ALA A 54 24.45 -8.79 4.22
N VAL A 55 23.61 -9.48 3.43
CA VAL A 55 23.18 -9.00 2.11
C VAL A 55 21.66 -8.93 2.00
N LEU A 56 20.97 -10.05 2.22
CA LEU A 56 19.53 -10.10 1.96
C LEU A 56 18.72 -9.27 2.97
N LEU A 57 19.07 -9.34 4.25
CA LEU A 57 18.39 -8.57 5.29
C LEU A 57 18.56 -7.05 5.10
N PRO A 58 19.78 -6.50 4.86
CA PRO A 58 19.93 -5.10 4.48
C PRO A 58 19.16 -4.72 3.20
N ALA A 59 19.19 -5.56 2.17
CA ALA A 59 18.43 -5.32 0.94
C ALA A 59 16.91 -5.25 1.21
N PHE A 60 16.40 -6.11 2.08
CA PHE A 60 15.00 -6.07 2.53
C PHE A 60 14.70 -4.76 3.25
N LEU A 61 15.54 -4.33 4.19
CA LEU A 61 15.35 -3.06 4.89
C LEU A 61 15.34 -1.85 3.94
N VAL A 62 16.26 -1.81 2.97
CA VAL A 62 16.27 -0.77 1.93
C VAL A 62 14.96 -0.80 1.13
N LEU A 63 14.50 -1.97 0.73
CA LEU A 63 13.26 -2.13 -0.01
C LEU A 63 12.03 -1.68 0.80
N VAL A 64 12.01 -1.97 2.11
CA VAL A 64 10.96 -1.48 3.03
C VAL A 64 10.95 0.05 3.06
N VAL A 65 12.11 0.69 3.19
CA VAL A 65 12.22 2.17 3.19
C VAL A 65 11.74 2.75 1.86
N VAL A 66 12.17 2.18 0.73
CA VAL A 66 11.71 2.59 -0.61
C VAL A 66 10.20 2.42 -0.73
N GLY A 67 9.65 1.29 -0.28
CA GLY A 67 8.22 1.03 -0.24
C GLY A 67 7.45 2.07 0.59
N MET A 68 7.94 2.42 1.78
CA MET A 68 7.34 3.48 2.62
C MET A 68 7.32 4.84 1.93
N VAL A 69 8.41 5.20 1.23
CA VAL A 69 8.46 6.45 0.46
C VAL A 69 7.41 6.44 -0.66
N ILE A 70 7.33 5.37 -1.44
CA ILE A 70 6.36 5.23 -2.53
C ILE A 70 4.92 5.26 -1.99
N SER A 71 4.63 4.51 -0.92
CA SER A 71 3.32 4.52 -0.26
C SER A 71 2.95 5.89 0.28
N THR A 72 3.92 6.65 0.79
CA THR A 72 3.71 8.04 1.21
C THR A 72 3.35 8.92 0.02
N GLN A 73 4.04 8.79 -1.11
CA GLN A 73 3.71 9.53 -2.33
C GLN A 73 2.33 9.16 -2.88
N LEU A 74 1.98 7.87 -2.84
CA LEU A 74 0.65 7.40 -3.21
C LEU A 74 -0.43 8.02 -2.32
N GLY A 75 -0.24 7.98 -1.00
CA GLY A 75 -1.18 8.56 -0.04
C GLY A 75 -1.31 10.09 -0.15
N ARG A 76 -0.25 10.78 -0.61
CA ARG A 76 -0.34 12.20 -0.98
C ARG A 76 -1.16 12.40 -2.26
N ALA A 77 -0.91 11.57 -3.28
CA ALA A 77 -1.59 11.66 -4.58
C ALA A 77 -3.07 11.26 -4.52
N THR A 78 -3.47 10.39 -3.61
CA THR A 78 -4.89 10.01 -3.39
C THR A 78 -5.59 10.85 -2.32
N GLY A 79 -4.84 11.71 -1.60
CA GLY A 79 -5.37 12.46 -0.47
C GLY A 79 -5.58 11.63 0.80
N ALA A 80 -5.28 10.33 0.81
CA ALA A 80 -5.43 9.44 1.97
C ALA A 80 -4.65 9.90 3.21
N ASN A 81 -3.53 10.63 3.01
CA ASN A 81 -2.70 11.14 4.11
C ASN A 81 -3.13 12.53 4.63
N HIS A 82 -4.19 13.13 4.09
CA HIS A 82 -4.67 14.42 4.60
C HIS A 82 -5.33 14.23 5.96
N ARG A 83 -5.18 15.23 6.83
CA ARG A 83 -5.86 15.24 8.12
C ARG A 83 -7.36 15.19 7.86
N TYR A 84 -8.05 14.19 8.43
CA TYR A 84 -9.49 13.94 8.21
C TYR A 84 -10.36 15.21 8.34
N ARG A 85 -10.00 16.11 9.27
CA ARG A 85 -10.68 17.39 9.50
C ARG A 85 -10.63 18.37 8.31
N ASN A 86 -9.63 18.24 7.45
CA ASN A 86 -9.42 19.11 6.28
C ASN A 86 -9.99 18.50 4.99
N LEU A 87 -10.61 17.32 5.07
CA LEU A 87 -11.31 16.71 3.94
C LEU A 87 -12.75 17.22 3.87
N ASP A 88 -13.24 17.42 2.65
CA ASP A 88 -14.65 17.70 2.38
C ASP A 88 -15.52 16.46 2.70
N GLU A 89 -16.83 16.64 2.88
CA GLU A 89 -17.76 15.55 3.21
C GLU A 89 -17.71 14.42 2.18
N ARG A 90 -17.61 14.76 0.89
CA ARG A 90 -17.44 13.80 -0.19
C ARG A 90 -16.14 12.99 -0.06
N GLN A 91 -15.01 13.66 0.19
CA GLN A 91 -13.71 13.00 0.33
C GLN A 91 -13.66 12.09 1.57
N ARG A 92 -14.30 12.50 2.67
CA ARG A 92 -14.45 11.66 3.87
C ARG A 92 -15.22 10.39 3.56
N PHE A 93 -16.36 10.51 2.86
CA PHE A 93 -17.14 9.35 2.46
C PHE A 93 -16.37 8.39 1.54
N GLU A 94 -15.61 8.92 0.58
CA GLU A 94 -14.75 8.11 -0.30
C GLU A 94 -13.64 7.38 0.50
N LEU A 95 -12.99 8.07 1.44
CA LEU A 95 -11.96 7.48 2.31
C LEU A 95 -12.52 6.41 3.25
N ASP A 96 -13.70 6.65 3.85
CA ASP A 96 -14.37 5.68 4.73
C ASP A 96 -14.77 4.43 3.96
N ARG A 97 -15.28 4.61 2.73
CA ARG A 97 -15.58 3.49 1.83
C ARG A 97 -14.33 2.70 1.48
N ALA A 98 -13.24 3.38 1.12
CA ALA A 98 -11.96 2.74 0.82
C ALA A 98 -11.40 1.96 2.03
N THR A 99 -11.50 2.56 3.22
CA THR A 99 -11.07 1.93 4.49
C THR A 99 -11.89 0.70 4.80
N ARG A 100 -13.22 0.75 4.63
CA ARG A 100 -14.10 -0.40 4.81
C ARG A 100 -13.79 -1.53 3.84
N ILE A 101 -13.52 -1.22 2.58
CA ILE A 101 -13.06 -2.22 1.59
C ILE A 101 -11.74 -2.84 2.05
N GLY A 102 -10.78 -2.04 2.52
CA GLY A 102 -9.53 -2.53 3.10
C GLY A 102 -9.75 -3.50 4.27
N HIS A 103 -10.69 -3.20 5.17
CA HIS A 103 -11.04 -4.09 6.27
C HIS A 103 -11.63 -5.41 5.76
N HIS A 104 -12.56 -5.38 4.81
CA HIS A 104 -13.14 -6.61 4.25
C HIS A 104 -12.11 -7.47 3.52
N VAL A 105 -11.20 -6.86 2.74
CA VAL A 105 -10.11 -7.57 2.06
C VAL A 105 -9.18 -8.22 3.09
N THR A 106 -8.78 -7.47 4.12
CA THR A 106 -7.90 -7.99 5.18
C THR A 106 -8.58 -9.11 5.97
N ALA A 107 -9.85 -8.94 6.32
CA ALA A 107 -10.63 -9.96 7.03
C ALA A 107 -10.78 -11.24 6.19
N GLY A 108 -11.06 -11.11 4.89
CA GLY A 108 -11.10 -12.23 3.96
C GLY A 108 -9.74 -12.95 3.86
N LEU A 109 -8.64 -12.19 3.80
CA LEU A 109 -7.30 -12.75 3.78
C LEU A 109 -6.94 -13.48 5.08
N MET A 110 -7.26 -12.89 6.24
CA MET A 110 -7.07 -13.54 7.55
C MET A 110 -7.91 -14.82 7.66
N LEU A 111 -9.16 -14.80 7.21
CA LEU A 111 -10.02 -15.98 7.18
C LEU A 111 -9.45 -17.06 6.27
N ALA A 112 -8.94 -16.70 5.09
CA ALA A 112 -8.30 -17.65 4.18
C ALA A 112 -7.08 -18.32 4.83
N VAL A 113 -6.20 -17.53 5.47
CA VAL A 113 -5.04 -18.07 6.20
C VAL A 113 -5.48 -18.96 7.36
N PHE A 114 -6.49 -18.54 8.13
CA PHE A 114 -7.06 -19.35 9.20
C PHE A 114 -7.56 -20.70 8.69
N LEU A 115 -8.30 -20.72 7.57
CA LEU A 115 -8.81 -21.97 6.98
C LEU A 115 -7.67 -22.88 6.49
N VAL A 116 -6.63 -22.32 5.87
CA VAL A 116 -5.45 -23.09 5.46
C VAL A 116 -4.78 -23.72 6.66
N LEU A 117 -4.51 -22.95 7.72
CA LEU A 117 -3.90 -23.48 8.95
C LEU A 117 -4.80 -24.50 9.65
N ALA A 118 -6.11 -24.27 9.70
CA ALA A 118 -7.04 -25.22 10.31
C ALA A 118 -7.11 -26.56 9.56
N VAL A 119 -6.89 -26.57 8.24
CA VAL A 119 -6.84 -27.79 7.43
C VAL A 119 -5.49 -28.50 7.59
N LEU A 120 -4.38 -27.75 7.55
CA LEU A 120 -3.03 -28.32 7.63
C LEU A 120 -2.69 -28.81 9.05
N GLU A 121 -3.00 -28.01 10.07
CA GLU A 121 -2.70 -28.29 11.48
C GLU A 121 -3.86 -28.97 12.23
N GLY A 122 -4.96 -29.28 11.52
CA GLY A 122 -6.11 -30.01 12.06
C GLY A 122 -5.81 -31.50 12.30
N PRO A 123 -6.83 -32.32 12.60
CA PRO A 123 -6.69 -33.78 12.79
C PRO A 123 -6.42 -34.55 11.48
N SER A 124 -5.53 -34.01 10.65
CA SER A 124 -5.00 -34.58 9.42
C SER A 124 -3.84 -35.55 9.75
N PRO A 125 -3.58 -36.58 8.92
CA PRO A 125 -2.39 -37.43 9.08
C PRO A 125 -1.11 -36.59 9.21
N GLU A 126 -0.21 -37.01 10.12
CA GLU A 126 0.98 -36.32 10.64
C GLU A 126 2.00 -35.79 9.60
N SER A 127 1.76 -35.98 8.30
CA SER A 127 2.72 -35.72 7.23
C SER A 127 2.61 -34.35 6.55
N VAL A 128 1.62 -33.51 6.89
CA VAL A 128 1.44 -32.21 6.24
C VAL A 128 1.31 -31.11 7.29
N SER A 129 2.35 -30.30 7.44
CA SER A 129 2.35 -29.10 8.28
C SER A 129 2.56 -27.84 7.43
N PHE A 130 2.19 -26.69 7.97
CA PHE A 130 2.48 -25.42 7.33
C PHE A 130 3.99 -25.10 7.43
N PRO A 131 4.68 -24.76 6.32
CA PRO A 131 6.10 -24.44 6.38
C PRO A 131 6.37 -23.20 7.24
N GLU A 132 7.17 -23.34 8.30
CA GLU A 132 7.48 -22.27 9.24
C GLU A 132 8.14 -21.05 8.55
N GLU A 133 8.89 -21.29 7.47
CA GLU A 133 9.57 -20.26 6.69
C GLU A 133 8.58 -19.29 6.01
N LEU A 134 7.33 -19.71 5.79
CA LEU A 134 6.30 -18.89 5.17
C LEU A 134 5.54 -18.01 6.17
N PHE A 135 5.73 -18.20 7.47
CA PHE A 135 4.98 -17.47 8.50
C PHE A 135 5.17 -15.96 8.39
N MET A 136 6.42 -15.48 8.34
CA MET A 136 6.71 -14.04 8.23
C MET A 136 6.28 -13.44 6.87
N PRO A 137 6.52 -14.08 5.70
CA PRO A 137 5.97 -13.64 4.42
C PRO A 137 4.45 -13.50 4.40
N VAL A 138 3.71 -14.45 4.99
CA VAL A 138 2.25 -14.38 5.05
C VAL A 138 1.78 -13.23 5.94
N LEU A 139 2.36 -13.07 7.13
CA LEU A 139 2.06 -11.94 8.01
C LEU A 139 2.37 -10.59 7.35
N TRP A 140 3.50 -10.52 6.63
CA TRP A 140 3.87 -9.34 5.85
C TRP A 140 2.82 -9.01 4.79
N VAL A 141 2.33 -10.00 4.05
CA VAL A 141 1.27 -9.80 3.04
C VAL A 141 -0.02 -9.29 3.69
N ILE A 142 -0.43 -9.85 4.83
CA ILE A 142 -1.62 -9.38 5.56
C ILE A 142 -1.46 -7.93 6.00
N LEU A 143 -0.32 -7.59 6.61
CA LEU A 143 -0.03 -6.23 7.07
C LEU A 143 -0.03 -5.23 5.90
N MET A 144 0.62 -5.58 4.79
CA MET A 144 0.70 -4.71 3.62
C MET A 144 -0.65 -4.56 2.93
N ALA A 145 -1.44 -5.63 2.83
CA ALA A 145 -2.81 -5.54 2.33
C ALA A 145 -3.66 -4.59 3.20
N HIS A 146 -3.59 -4.74 4.53
CA HIS A 146 -4.33 -3.88 5.46
C HIS A 146 -4.00 -2.39 5.29
N THR A 147 -2.70 -2.08 5.20
CA THR A 147 -2.23 -0.69 5.14
C THR A 147 -2.32 -0.06 3.75
N SER A 148 -2.26 -0.87 2.68
CA SER A 148 -2.16 -0.35 1.31
C SER A 148 -3.48 -0.37 0.55
N VAL A 149 -4.38 -1.32 0.81
CA VAL A 149 -5.63 -1.50 0.03
C VAL A 149 -6.49 -0.22 -0.04
N PRO A 150 -6.68 0.58 1.03
CA PRO A 150 -7.45 1.82 0.92
C PRO A 150 -6.84 2.80 -0.10
N ALA A 151 -5.52 2.99 -0.07
CA ALA A 151 -4.83 3.89 -1.00
C ALA A 151 -4.82 3.33 -2.44
N LEU A 152 -4.64 2.02 -2.61
CA LEU A 152 -4.74 1.34 -3.90
C LEU A 152 -6.16 1.49 -4.49
N TYR A 153 -7.19 1.31 -3.68
CA TYR A 153 -8.58 1.48 -4.10
C TYR A 153 -8.85 2.90 -4.61
N LEU A 154 -8.41 3.92 -3.85
CA LEU A 154 -8.57 5.33 -4.23
C LEU A 154 -7.81 5.66 -5.52
N ALA A 155 -6.62 5.09 -5.73
CA ALA A 155 -5.83 5.34 -6.93
C ALA A 155 -6.52 4.88 -8.24
N TRP A 156 -7.46 3.93 -8.18
CA TRP A 156 -8.22 3.45 -9.35
C TRP A 156 -9.59 4.11 -9.48
N THR A 157 -10.21 4.45 -8.35
CA THR A 157 -11.62 4.86 -8.33
C THR A 157 -11.83 6.36 -8.27
N GLN A 158 -10.86 7.11 -7.73
CA GLN A 158 -11.01 8.55 -7.58
C GLN A 158 -10.97 9.23 -8.97
N PRO A 159 -11.94 10.12 -9.27
CA PRO A 159 -11.94 10.88 -10.51
C PRO A 159 -10.71 11.80 -10.60
N ASP A 160 -10.40 12.27 -11.81
CA ASP A 160 -9.43 13.34 -11.97
C ASP A 160 -10.04 14.62 -11.40
N GLU A 161 -9.26 15.35 -10.60
CA GLU A 161 -9.63 16.71 -10.21
C GLU A 161 -9.38 17.60 -11.44
N VAL A 162 -10.39 18.38 -11.84
CA VAL A 162 -10.22 19.42 -12.86
C VAL A 162 -9.21 20.41 -12.30
N SER A 163 -8.12 20.66 -13.01
CA SER A 163 -7.19 21.69 -12.58
C SER A 163 -7.83 23.05 -12.79
N ASP A 164 -7.97 23.83 -11.72
CA ASP A 164 -8.47 25.22 -11.79
C ASP A 164 -7.68 26.09 -12.79
N ASP A 165 -6.46 25.67 -13.18
CA ASP A 165 -5.60 26.32 -14.17
C ASP A 165 -6.15 26.26 -15.63
N GLU A 166 -7.15 25.43 -15.95
CA GLU A 166 -7.75 25.34 -17.31
C GLU A 166 -8.85 26.39 -17.57
N ASP A 167 -9.47 26.95 -16.52
CA ASP A 167 -10.59 27.89 -16.64
C ASP A 167 -10.14 29.36 -16.77
N GLU A 168 -8.87 29.70 -16.52
CA GLU A 168 -8.33 31.07 -16.69
C GLU A 168 -7.79 31.37 -18.10
N GLN A 169 -7.86 30.42 -19.04
CA GLN A 169 -7.35 30.58 -20.42
C GLN A 169 -8.42 30.65 -21.52
N VAL A 170 -9.71 30.82 -21.17
CA VAL A 170 -10.81 31.01 -22.13
C VAL A 170 -11.38 32.42 -22.05
#